data_AF-A0A1V0B769-F1
#
_entry.id   AF-A0A1V0B769-F1
#
_cell.length_a   1.000
_cell.length_b   1.000
_cell.length_c   1.000
_cell.angle_alpha   90.00
_cell.angle_beta   90.00
_cell.angle_gamma   90.00
#
_symmetry.space_group_name_H-M   'P 1'
#
loop_
_entity.id
_entity.type
_entity.pdbx_description
1 polymer ?
#
loop_
_entity_poly.entity_id
_entity_poly.type
_entity_poly.pdbx_seq_one_letter_code
_entity_poly.pdbx_strand_id
1 'polypeptide(L)'
;MNAHLQSLTDAELAQRIIDTLDDRDAAALASACLMAHAHGKDRPDVKTARTCCTLAGANAQRVMPFLGYLPLKGYADGWADAEQGAHGPGIVDRTQEPGLFVFRQLGGRLRANLRFIQASEEI
;
A
#
# COMPACT_ATOMS: atom_id res chain seq x y z
N MET A 1 17.92 4.95 -17.99
CA MET A 1 17.98 4.83 -16.52
C MET A 1 17.15 3.64 -16.01
N ASN A 2 17.08 2.52 -16.73
CA ASN A 2 16.08 1.43 -16.52
C ASN A 2 16.67 0.12 -15.98
N ALA A 3 17.98 0.05 -15.71
CA ALA A 3 18.66 -1.18 -15.26
C ALA A 3 18.65 -1.37 -13.74
N HIS A 4 18.02 -0.47 -12.96
CA HIS A 4 18.26 -0.35 -11.51
C HIS A 4 17.08 -0.73 -10.61
N LEU A 5 15.88 -0.94 -11.17
CA LEU A 5 14.69 -1.35 -10.40
C LEU A 5 14.55 -2.87 -10.32
N GLN A 6 14.90 -3.58 -11.40
CA GLN A 6 14.82 -5.05 -11.47
C GLN A 6 15.84 -5.76 -10.58
N SER A 7 16.88 -5.05 -10.13
CA SER A 7 17.91 -5.57 -9.23
C SER A 7 17.59 -5.34 -7.74
N LEU A 8 16.49 -4.63 -7.43
CA LEU A 8 16.12 -4.34 -6.06
C LEU A 8 15.41 -5.52 -5.43
N THR A 9 15.68 -5.74 -4.15
CA THR A 9 14.85 -6.59 -3.31
C THR A 9 13.47 -5.97 -3.09
N ASP A 10 12.48 -6.80 -2.75
CA ASP A 10 11.12 -6.33 -2.40
C ASP A 10 11.13 -5.23 -1.32
N ALA A 11 12.09 -5.30 -0.39
CA ALA A 11 12.26 -4.33 0.69
C ALA A 11 12.79 -2.98 0.19
N GLU A 12 13.82 -2.98 -0.65
CA GLU A 12 14.38 -1.75 -1.24
C GLU A 12 13.39 -1.09 -2.20
N LEU A 13 12.62 -1.90 -2.92
CA LEU A 13 11.54 -1.41 -3.75
C LEU A 13 10.47 -0.74 -2.88
N ALA A 14 9.99 -1.42 -1.83
CA ALA A 14 8.99 -0.87 -0.90
C ALA A 14 9.46 0.42 -0.20
N GLN A 15 10.74 0.50 0.19
CA GLN A 15 11.34 1.72 0.75
C GLN A 15 11.26 2.89 -0.23
N ARG A 16 11.77 2.70 -1.45
CA ARG A 16 11.75 3.75 -2.48
C ARG A 16 10.33 4.23 -2.80
N ILE A 17 9.36 3.34 -2.67
CA ILE A 17 7.95 3.69 -2.84
C ILE A 17 7.48 4.58 -1.69
N ILE A 18 7.78 4.23 -0.45
CA ILE A 18 7.46 5.05 0.72
C ILE A 18 8.07 6.44 0.58
N ASP A 19 9.32 6.53 0.11
CA ASP A 19 10.02 7.80 -0.10
C ASP A 19 9.38 8.69 -1.18
N THR A 20 8.48 8.14 -2.02
CA THR A 20 7.73 8.91 -3.04
C THR A 20 6.35 9.36 -2.55
N LEU A 21 5.93 8.94 -1.36
CA LEU A 21 4.67 9.32 -0.74
C LEU A 21 4.85 10.55 0.15
N ASP A 22 3.78 11.34 0.28
CA ASP A 22 3.73 12.39 1.29
C ASP A 22 3.73 11.74 2.69
N ASP A 23 4.30 12.42 3.69
CA ASP A 23 4.49 11.91 5.05
C ASP A 23 3.24 11.23 5.65
N ARG A 24 2.06 11.80 5.40
CA ARG A 24 0.78 11.25 5.90
C ARG A 24 0.42 9.93 5.23
N ASP A 25 0.58 9.85 3.92
CA ASP A 25 0.26 8.65 3.13
C ASP A 25 1.28 7.54 3.44
N ALA A 26 2.56 7.89 3.60
CA ALA A 26 3.62 7.00 4.07
C ALA A 26 3.32 6.45 5.47
N ALA A 27 2.98 7.32 6.43
CA ALA A 27 2.64 6.92 7.80
C ALA A 27 1.41 6.01 7.85
N ALA A 28 0.38 6.29 7.06
CA ALA A 28 -0.80 5.45 6.95
C ALA A 28 -0.47 4.05 6.40
N LEU A 29 0.31 4.00 5.32
CA LEU A 29 0.72 2.75 4.68
C LEU A 29 1.57 1.90 5.63
N ALA A 30 2.60 2.49 6.24
CA ALA A 30 3.47 1.83 7.19
C ALA A 30 2.68 1.30 8.41
N SER A 31 1.79 2.11 8.98
CA SER A 31 0.96 1.71 10.13
C SER A 31 0.05 0.53 9.78
N ALA A 32 -0.57 0.53 8.60
CA ALA A 32 -1.43 -0.57 8.17
C ALA A 32 -0.64 -1.87 8.01
N CYS A 33 0.55 -1.81 7.41
CA CYS A 33 1.46 -2.95 7.28
C CYS A 33 1.92 -3.47 8.64
N LEU A 34 2.28 -2.59 9.59
CA LEU A 34 2.67 -2.96 10.95
C LEU A 34 1.54 -3.65 11.71
N MET A 35 0.32 -3.14 11.62
CA MET A 35 -0.85 -3.77 12.24
C MET A 35 -1.11 -5.16 11.67
N ALA A 36 -1.03 -5.31 10.34
CA ALA A 36 -1.15 -6.63 9.70
C ALA A 36 -0.09 -7.61 10.22
N HIS A 37 1.16 -7.14 10.33
CA HIS A 37 2.27 -7.92 10.87
C HIS A 37 2.00 -8.40 12.29
N ALA A 38 1.59 -7.48 13.18
CA ALA A 38 1.29 -7.77 14.57
C ALA A 38 0.16 -8.80 14.73
N HIS A 39 -0.75 -8.87 13.75
CA HIS A 39 -1.82 -9.85 13.69
C HIS A 39 -1.47 -11.13 12.91
N GLY A 40 -0.21 -11.31 12.49
CA GLY A 40 0.24 -12.48 11.72
C GLY A 40 -0.36 -12.57 10.33
N LYS A 41 -0.81 -11.45 9.75
CA LYS A 41 -1.36 -11.38 8.40
C LYS A 41 -0.32 -10.82 7.44
N ASP A 42 -0.31 -11.35 6.22
CA ASP A 42 0.56 -10.84 5.14
C ASP A 42 0.18 -9.44 4.67
N ARG A 43 -1.11 -9.08 4.82
CA ARG A 43 -1.71 -7.82 4.35
C ARG A 43 -2.81 -7.36 5.34
N PRO A 44 -2.94 -6.05 5.61
CA PRO A 44 -4.05 -5.51 6.40
C PRO A 44 -5.37 -5.69 5.67
N ASP A 45 -6.45 -5.99 6.40
CA ASP A 45 -7.80 -5.92 5.81
C ASP A 45 -8.21 -4.46 5.54
N VAL A 46 -9.25 -4.29 4.70
CA VAL A 46 -9.78 -2.96 4.30
C VAL A 46 -10.07 -2.08 5.51
N LYS A 47 -10.67 -2.64 6.57
CA LYS A 47 -11.05 -1.89 7.77
C LYS A 47 -9.80 -1.35 8.48
N THR A 48 -8.78 -2.18 8.64
CA THR A 48 -7.52 -1.81 9.27
C THR A 48 -6.82 -0.71 8.48
N ALA A 49 -6.64 -0.91 7.16
CA ALA A 49 -5.97 0.06 6.30
C ALA A 49 -6.67 1.42 6.27
N ARG A 50 -8.01 1.45 6.20
CA ARG A 50 -8.79 2.68 6.29
C ARG A 50 -8.65 3.39 7.63
N THR A 51 -8.65 2.63 8.72
CA THR A 51 -8.48 3.20 10.07
C THR A 51 -7.14 3.92 10.16
N CYS A 52 -6.06 3.32 9.64
CA CYS A 52 -4.75 3.96 9.57
C CYS A 52 -4.76 5.23 8.71
N CYS A 53 -5.45 5.22 7.56
CA CYS A 53 -5.58 6.43 6.73
C CYS A 53 -6.28 7.56 7.48
N THR A 54 -7.39 7.27 8.17
CA THR A 54 -8.12 8.26 8.96
C THR A 54 -7.25 8.84 10.08
N LEU A 55 -6.54 8.00 10.83
CA LEU A 55 -5.70 8.43 11.94
C LEU A 55 -4.52 9.29 11.49
N ALA A 56 -3.93 8.99 10.33
CA ALA A 56 -2.84 9.77 9.75
C ALA A 56 -3.30 11.02 8.98
N GLY A 57 -4.61 11.20 8.78
CA GLY A 57 -5.15 12.26 7.90
C GLY A 57 -4.75 12.08 6.43
N ALA A 58 -4.57 10.83 6.00
CA ALA A 58 -4.15 10.43 4.67
C ALA A 58 -5.35 10.18 3.74
N ASN A 59 -5.15 10.36 2.43
CA ASN A 59 -6.21 10.05 1.47
C ASN A 59 -6.19 8.55 1.15
N ALA A 60 -7.23 7.83 1.59
CA ALA A 60 -7.38 6.41 1.33
C ALA A 60 -7.29 6.04 -0.16
N GLN A 61 -7.72 6.90 -1.09
CA GLN A 61 -7.60 6.63 -2.53
C GLN A 61 -6.15 6.58 -3.02
N ARG A 62 -5.21 7.22 -2.32
CA ARG A 62 -3.77 7.17 -2.65
C ARG A 62 -3.10 5.98 -1.99
N VAL A 63 -3.50 5.61 -0.77
CA VAL A 63 -2.84 4.59 0.05
C VAL A 63 -3.34 3.17 -0.26
N MET A 64 -4.65 2.98 -0.34
CA MET A 64 -5.28 1.66 -0.49
C MET A 64 -4.81 0.86 -1.73
N PRO A 65 -4.49 1.48 -2.89
CA PRO A 65 -3.97 0.74 -4.04
C PRO A 65 -2.61 0.06 -3.79
N PHE A 66 -1.76 0.60 -2.92
CA PHE A 66 -0.51 -0.05 -2.50
C PHE A 66 -0.75 -1.36 -1.75
N LEU A 67 -1.95 -1.52 -1.19
CA LEU A 67 -2.41 -2.74 -0.51
C LEU A 67 -3.28 -3.60 -1.44
N GLY A 68 -3.40 -3.26 -2.72
CA GLY A 68 -4.22 -4.01 -3.67
C GLY A 68 -5.72 -3.82 -3.48
N TYR A 69 -6.15 -2.72 -2.86
CA TYR A 69 -7.55 -2.37 -2.73
C TYR A 69 -7.96 -1.26 -3.70
N LEU A 70 -9.06 -1.47 -4.41
CA LEU A 70 -9.61 -0.52 -5.37
C LEU A 70 -10.99 -0.04 -4.92
N PRO A 71 -11.34 1.25 -5.06
CA PRO A 71 -12.64 1.73 -4.67
C PRO A 71 -13.74 1.13 -5.56
N LEU A 72 -14.87 0.78 -4.96
CA LEU A 72 -16.05 0.30 -5.68
C LEU A 72 -16.85 1.49 -6.19
N LYS A 73 -16.98 1.61 -7.51
CA LYS A 73 -17.78 2.67 -8.14
C LYS A 73 -19.22 2.66 -7.63
N GLY A 74 -19.71 3.82 -7.20
CA GLY A 74 -21.06 3.98 -6.64
C GLY A 74 -21.18 3.63 -5.14
N TYR A 75 -20.10 3.19 -4.50
CA TYR A 75 -20.05 2.91 -3.07
C TYR A 75 -18.94 3.77 -2.44
N ALA A 76 -19.34 4.88 -1.79
CA ALA A 76 -18.40 5.84 -1.20
C ALA A 76 -17.37 5.20 -0.25
N ASP A 77 -17.76 4.09 0.39
CA ASP A 77 -16.96 3.34 1.37
C ASP A 77 -16.58 1.94 0.91
N GLY A 78 -16.99 1.53 -0.29
CA GLY A 78 -16.77 0.20 -0.81
C GLY A 78 -15.37 0.04 -1.39
N TRP A 79 -14.71 -1.07 -1.05
CA TRP A 79 -13.40 -1.44 -1.59
C TRP A 79 -13.44 -2.88 -2.05
N ALA A 80 -12.82 -3.14 -3.20
CA ALA A 80 -12.64 -4.47 -3.76
C ALA A 80 -11.17 -4.89 -3.68
N ASP A 81 -10.95 -6.17 -3.47
CA ASP A 81 -9.64 -6.78 -3.56
C ASP A 81 -9.26 -6.98 -5.04
N ALA A 82 -8.16 -6.38 -5.46
CA ALA A 82 -7.69 -6.47 -6.83
C ALA A 82 -7.30 -7.92 -7.21
N GLU A 83 -6.92 -8.76 -6.24
CA GLU A 83 -6.61 -10.18 -6.48
C GLU A 83 -7.87 -11.01 -6.75
N GLN A 84 -9.03 -10.60 -6.22
CA GLN A 84 -10.30 -11.31 -6.40
C GLN A 84 -11.00 -10.98 -7.73
N GLY A 85 -10.24 -10.42 -8.69
CA GLY A 85 -10.74 -10.15 -10.03
C GLY A 85 -11.67 -8.95 -10.11
N ALA A 86 -11.36 -7.86 -9.38
CA ALA A 86 -12.03 -6.58 -9.56
C ALA A 86 -11.81 -6.08 -11.01
N HIS A 87 -12.67 -6.51 -11.92
CA HIS A 87 -12.60 -6.22 -13.35
C HIS A 87 -13.79 -5.37 -13.75
N GLY A 88 -13.51 -4.16 -14.22
CA GLY A 88 -14.51 -3.26 -14.76
C GLY A 88 -13.84 -2.01 -15.34
N PRO A 89 -14.37 -1.47 -16.45
CA PRO A 89 -13.88 -0.22 -17.00
C PRO A 89 -14.06 0.92 -15.98
N GLY A 90 -12.98 1.66 -15.71
CA GLY A 90 -13.00 2.83 -14.80
C GLY A 90 -12.96 2.51 -13.30
N ILE A 91 -12.50 1.31 -12.91
CA ILE A 91 -12.23 0.96 -11.50
C ILE A 91 -10.94 1.62 -10.98
N VAL A 92 -9.96 1.85 -11.87
CA VAL A 92 -8.67 2.43 -11.52
C VAL A 92 -8.59 3.84 -12.10
N ASP A 93 -8.52 4.84 -11.23
CA ASP A 93 -8.22 6.23 -11.58
C ASP A 93 -6.69 6.42 -11.70
N ARG A 94 -6.24 7.43 -12.47
CA ARG A 94 -4.80 7.75 -12.63
C ARG A 94 -4.08 7.97 -11.29
N THR A 95 -4.79 8.47 -10.29
CA THR A 95 -4.26 8.65 -8.93
C THR A 95 -3.93 7.33 -8.22
N GLN A 96 -4.50 6.21 -8.67
CA GLN A 96 -4.39 4.89 -8.07
C GLN A 96 -3.44 3.96 -8.85
N GLU A 97 -3.20 4.28 -10.13
CA GLU A 97 -2.30 3.51 -11.01
C GLU A 97 -0.92 3.25 -10.40
N PRO A 98 -0.23 4.23 -9.76
CA PRO A 98 1.08 3.98 -9.18
C PRO A 98 1.04 2.92 -8.07
N GLY A 99 0.10 3.05 -7.12
CA GLY A 99 0.00 2.11 -6.01
C GLY A 99 -0.38 0.70 -6.46
N LEU A 100 -1.29 0.58 -7.43
CA LEU A 100 -1.66 -0.72 -7.98
C LEU A 100 -0.54 -1.36 -8.81
N PHE A 101 0.21 -0.55 -9.57
CA PHE A 101 1.39 -1.01 -10.30
C PHE A 101 2.42 -1.59 -9.33
N VAL A 102 2.73 -0.85 -8.26
CA VAL A 102 3.64 -1.28 -7.20
C VAL A 102 3.18 -2.58 -6.55
N PHE A 103 1.91 -2.66 -6.14
CA PHE A 103 1.34 -3.86 -5.53
C PHE A 103 1.56 -5.09 -6.42
N ARG A 104 1.34 -4.95 -7.73
CA ARG A 104 1.57 -6.02 -8.72
C ARG A 104 3.05 -6.36 -8.91
N GLN A 105 3.94 -5.36 -8.93
CA GLN A 105 5.40 -5.60 -9.03
C GLN A 105 5.93 -6.40 -7.85
N LEU A 106 5.38 -6.18 -6.65
CA LEU A 106 5.69 -6.97 -5.46
C LEU A 106 4.93 -8.30 -5.39
N GLY A 107 4.35 -8.77 -6.50
CA GLY A 107 3.64 -10.05 -6.58
C GLY A 107 2.40 -10.14 -5.69
N GLY A 108 1.68 -9.02 -5.53
CA GLY A 108 0.51 -8.92 -4.64
C GLY A 108 0.87 -8.83 -3.16
N ARG A 109 2.15 -8.62 -2.85
CA ARG A 109 2.68 -8.67 -1.49
C ARG A 109 3.47 -7.41 -1.20
N LEU A 110 2.78 -6.31 -0.92
CA LEU A 110 3.40 -5.24 -0.16
C LEU A 110 3.52 -5.72 1.30
N ARG A 111 4.54 -6.58 1.53
CA ARG A 111 4.64 -7.40 2.74
C ARG A 111 4.70 -6.50 3.96
N ALA A 112 3.99 -6.93 4.99
CA ALA A 112 4.12 -6.53 6.39
C ALA A 112 5.58 -6.48 6.93
N ASN A 113 6.58 -7.00 6.20
CA ASN A 113 8.00 -6.85 6.48
C ASN A 113 8.58 -5.58 5.83
N LEU A 114 7.95 -4.42 6.06
CA LEU A 114 8.68 -3.16 6.16
C LEU A 114 9.53 -3.25 7.44
N ARG A 115 10.57 -4.09 7.42
CA ARG A 115 11.48 -4.19 8.55
C ARG A 115 12.23 -2.87 8.62
N PHE A 116 11.76 -2.03 9.53
CA PHE A 116 12.54 -0.99 10.17
C PHE A 116 13.15 0.04 9.22
N ILE A 117 12.28 0.81 8.58
CA ILE A 117 12.59 2.22 8.37
C ILE A 117 12.32 2.85 9.74
N GLN A 118 13.37 3.19 10.49
CA GLN A 118 13.31 3.92 11.78
C GLN A 118 13.05 3.17 13.10
N ALA A 119 13.65 1.99 13.35
CA ALA A 119 13.99 1.66 14.76
C ALA A 119 15.36 0.99 14.94
N SER A 120 16.31 1.26 14.03
CA SER A 120 17.73 0.89 14.22
C SER A 120 18.69 2.09 14.17
N GLU A 121 18.18 3.32 14.26
CA GLU A 121 19.00 4.52 14.50
C GLU A 121 18.45 5.34 15.68
N GLU A 122 18.26 4.70 16.83
CA GLU A 122 18.35 5.28 18.19
C GLU A 122 18.81 4.09 19.06
N ILE A 123 20.11 3.88 19.34
CA ILE A 123 20.95 4.49 20.39
C ILE A 123 20.20 4.76 21.69
#